data_AF-A0A830FJG6-F1
#
_entry.id   AF-A0A830FJG6-F1
#
_cell.length_a   1.000
_cell.length_b   1.000
_cell.length_c   1.000
_cell.angle_alpha   90.00
_cell.angle_beta   90.00
_cell.angle_gamma   90.00
#
_symmetry.space_group_name_H-M   'P 1'
#
loop_
_entity.id
_entity.type
_entity.pdbx_description
1 polymer ?
#
loop_
_entity_poly.entity_id
_entity_poly.type
_entity_poly.pdbx_seq_one_letter_code
_entity_poly.pdbx_strand_id
1 'polypeptide(L)' 'MSNQSGGAGERDDAHLADVEDGAGCTEIWETLSADRDDAES' A
#
# COMPACT_ATOMS: atom_id res chain seq x y z
N MET A 1 -19.78 -9.42 9.99
CA MET A 1 -18.94 -8.63 9.07
C MET A 1 -17.79 -9.53 8.68
N SER A 2 -17.79 -10.05 7.45
CA SER A 2 -16.65 -10.82 6.96
C SER A 2 -15.57 -9.82 6.57
N ASN A 3 -14.55 -9.65 7.43
CA ASN A 3 -13.35 -8.93 7.02
C ASN A 3 -12.52 -9.93 6.22
N GLN A 4 -12.51 -9.73 4.91
CA GLN A 4 -11.93 -10.61 3.91
C GLN A 4 -10.56 -11.11 4.38
N SER A 5 -10.46 -12.40 4.70
CA SER A 5 -9.19 -13.09 4.85
C SER A 5 -8.69 -13.32 3.43
N GLY A 6 -7.98 -12.32 2.89
CA GLY A 6 -7.50 -12.29 1.50
C GLY A 6 -6.52 -13.44 1.24
N GLY A 7 -6.87 -14.30 0.29
CA GLY A 7 -6.12 -15.50 -0.05
C GLY A 7 -4.77 -15.21 -0.70
N ALA A 8 -3.84 -16.13 -0.49
CA ALA A 8 -2.49 -16.15 -1.07
C ALA A 8 -2.51 -16.45 -2.58
N GLY A 9 -3.14 -15.60 -3.38
CA GLY A 9 -3.07 -15.59 -4.84
C GLY A 9 -2.79 -14.16 -5.28
N GLU A 10 -1.52 -13.88 -5.61
CA GLU A 10 -0.92 -12.54 -5.77
C GLU A 10 -1.09 -11.64 -4.55
N ARG A 11 0.02 -11.26 -3.92
CA ARG A 11 -0.06 -10.41 -2.73
C ARG A 11 -0.60 -9.04 -3.15
N ASP A 12 -1.84 -8.76 -2.78
CA ASP A 12 -2.51 -7.48 -3.00
C ASP A 12 -1.76 -6.31 -2.32
N ASP A 13 -0.80 -6.62 -1.44
CA ASP A 13 0.13 -5.69 -0.79
C ASP A 13 1.31 -5.23 -1.67
N ALA A 14 1.38 -5.63 -2.96
CA ALA A 14 2.50 -5.28 -3.83
C ALA A 14 2.71 -3.75 -3.96
N HIS A 15 1.63 -2.96 -3.90
CA HIS A 15 1.66 -1.50 -3.89
C HIS A 15 2.18 -0.89 -2.57
N LEU A 16 2.34 -1.71 -1.53
CA LEU A 16 2.94 -1.36 -0.24
C LEU A 16 4.40 -1.82 -0.15
N ALA A 17 5.00 -2.33 -1.24
CA ALA A 17 6.37 -2.83 -1.21
C ALA A 17 7.41 -1.75 -0.88
N ASP A 18 7.10 -0.47 -1.15
CA ASP A 18 7.94 0.68 -0.81
C ASP A 18 7.64 1.26 0.59
N VAL A 19 6.57 0.79 1.23
CA VAL A 19 6.17 1.22 2.57
C VAL A 19 6.89 0.38 3.63
N GLU A 20 7.54 1.03 4.59
CA GLU A 20 8.21 0.33 5.70
C GLU A 20 7.20 -0.38 6.61
N ASP A 21 7.55 -1.59 7.07
CA ASP A 21 6.74 -2.33 8.03
C ASP A 21 6.66 -1.56 9.35
N GLY A 22 5.43 -1.21 9.75
CA GLY A 22 5.19 -0.37 10.93
C GLY A 22 5.09 1.13 10.66
N ALA A 23 5.11 1.57 9.40
CA ALA A 23 4.84 2.96 9.03
C ALA A 23 3.47 3.44 9.57
N GLY A 24 3.43 4.68 10.07
CA GLY A 24 2.20 5.31 10.52
C GLY A 24 1.27 5.68 9.37
N CYS A 25 0.00 5.94 9.70
CA CYS A 25 -1.02 6.27 8.69
C CYS A 25 -0.63 7.46 7.79
N THR A 26 0.06 8.46 8.35
CA THR A 26 0.53 9.63 7.59
C THR A 26 1.64 9.25 6.63
N GLU A 27 2.63 8.49 7.10
CA GLU A 27 3.79 8.07 6.30
C GLU A 27 3.34 7.20 5.11
N ILE A 28 2.40 6.27 5.32
CA ILE A 28 1.81 5.45 4.26
C ILE A 28 1.16 6.33 3.18
N TRP A 29 0.40 7.35 3.59
CA TRP A 29 -0.28 8.23 2.65
C TRP A 29 0.70 9.09 1.85
N GLU A 30 1.77 9.58 2.48
CA GLU A 30 2.81 10.35 1.80
C GLU A 30 3.52 9.52 0.74
N THR A 31 3.92 8.28 1.06
CA THR A 31 4.52 7.35 0.09
C THR A 31 3.59 7.07 -1.09
N LEU A 32 2.34 6.68 -0.83
CA LEU A 32 1.38 6.35 -1.88
C LEU A 32 0.95 7.56 -2.73
N SER A 33 0.95 8.76 -2.14
CA SER A 33 0.61 9.98 -2.88
C SER A 33 1.76 10.44 -3.78
N ALA A 34 3.00 10.27 -3.35
CA ALA A 34 4.18 10.55 -4.17
C ALA A 34 4.28 9.61 -5.38
N ASP A 35 4.08 8.30 -5.17
CA ASP A 35 4.06 7.29 -6.25
C ASP A 35 2.98 7.60 -7.30
N ARG A 36 1.80 8.06 -6.84
CA ARG A 36 0.73 8.49 -7.75
C ARG A 36 1.10 9.72 -8.57
N ASP A 37 1.74 10.72 -7.97
CA ASP A 37 2.15 11.95 -8.69
C ASP A 37 3.22 11.64 -9.75
N ASP A 38 4.13 10.72 -9.44
CA ASP A 38 5.16 10.23 -10.37
C ASP A 38 4.55 9.43 -11.54
N ALA A 39 3.58 8.54 -11.25
CA ALA A 39 2.93 7.71 -12.26
C ALA A 39 2.04 8.48 -13.26
N GLU A 40 1.59 9.69 -12.88
CA GLU A 40 0.73 10.55 -13.71
C GLU A 40 1.53 11.58 -14.54
N SER A 41 2.88 11.55 -14.51
CA SER A 41 3.77 12.45 -15.27
C SER A 41 4.20 11.95 -16.65
#